data_AF-A0A8H5LQU3-F1
#
_entry.id   AF-A0A8H5LQU3-F1
#
_cell.length_a   1.000
_cell.length_b   1.000
_cell.length_c   1.000
_cell.angle_alpha   90.00
_cell.angle_beta   90.00
_cell.angle_gamma   90.00
#
_symmetry.space_group_name_H-M   'P 1'
#
loop_
_entity.id
_entity.type
_entity.pdbx_description
1 polymer ?
#
loop_
_entity_poly.entity_id
_entity_poly.type
_entity_poly.pdbx_seq_one_letter_code
_entity_poly.pdbx_strand_id
1 'polypeptide(L)'
;MILSPQGSRSCHRKERETWTHDRLLHQRALALGHAINPSSKLSYSSATESYIQFCQNHQFPINPTPDTLSLYVAYMCYYIKPPSVSTYLSGICNELKPFYHNIHQTRSHFLVRHTLKGCRKLHQHETWQKHALEQEELSEVYSDLCQSKSHDDWLFLAILSISFLAIMHLGELVWPDSTAHHKLQKVTMRSTLSITDNVLEFSLPTHKADKHFDGNKIRIESTGTDDDPIEIVCKYLESCNHLFPAHLNLWAHSDGSIPTQNWFIQVYDAISHLKSPVTL
;
A
#
# COMPACT_ATOMS: atom_id res chain seq x y z
N MET A 1 -52.75 43.01 -6.02
CA MET A 1 -51.69 42.17 -6.60
C MET A 1 -50.40 42.97 -6.56
N ILE A 2 -49.64 42.87 -5.47
CA ILE A 2 -48.34 43.53 -5.29
C ILE A 2 -47.39 42.43 -4.86
N LEU A 3 -46.45 42.10 -5.74
CA LEU A 3 -45.45 41.06 -5.58
C LEU A 3 -44.42 41.50 -4.53
N SER A 4 -44.25 40.70 -3.48
CA SER A 4 -43.13 40.81 -2.55
C SER A 4 -41.81 40.56 -3.29
N PRO A 5 -40.75 41.36 -3.10
CA PRO A 5 -39.46 41.09 -3.70
C PRO A 5 -38.84 39.86 -3.03
N GLN A 6 -38.38 38.95 -3.87
CA GLN A 6 -37.69 37.73 -3.48
C GLN A 6 -36.47 38.03 -2.60
N GLY A 7 -36.32 37.26 -1.52
CA GLY A 7 -35.16 37.27 -0.66
C GLY A 7 -33.87 37.07 -1.47
N SER A 8 -32.98 38.05 -1.40
CA SER A 8 -31.62 37.92 -1.91
C SER A 8 -30.94 36.74 -1.22
N ARG A 9 -30.55 35.72 -1.99
CA ARG A 9 -29.64 34.67 -1.52
C ARG A 9 -28.31 35.35 -1.17
N SER A 10 -28.12 35.67 0.11
CA SER A 10 -26.84 36.11 0.66
C SER A 10 -25.84 34.97 0.51
N CYS A 11 -24.85 35.15 -0.37
CA CYS A 11 -23.68 34.31 -0.41
C CYS A 11 -22.87 34.58 0.88
N HIS A 12 -23.08 33.75 1.91
CA HIS A 12 -22.28 33.78 3.14
C HIS A 12 -20.82 33.42 2.82
N ARG A 13 -20.03 34.41 2.41
CA ARG A 13 -18.58 34.30 2.34
C ARG A 13 -18.07 34.41 3.77
N LYS A 14 -17.73 33.27 4.41
CA LYS A 14 -17.05 33.27 5.71
C LYS A 14 -15.84 34.21 5.63
N GLU A 15 -15.75 35.18 6.53
CA GLU A 15 -14.55 36.02 6.65
C GLU A 15 -13.34 35.11 6.88
N ARG A 16 -12.31 35.30 6.06
CA ARG A 16 -11.08 34.53 6.13
C ARG A 16 -10.04 35.38 6.84
N GLU A 17 -9.51 34.87 7.94
CA GLU A 17 -8.39 35.48 8.65
C GLU A 17 -7.22 35.74 7.68
N THR A 18 -6.65 36.95 7.71
CA THR A 18 -5.44 37.25 6.95
C THR A 18 -4.25 36.56 7.60
N TRP A 19 -3.69 35.56 6.93
CA TRP A 19 -2.49 34.87 7.42
C TRP A 19 -1.23 35.69 7.13
N THR A 20 -0.28 35.67 8.08
CA THR A 20 1.07 36.20 7.86
C THR A 20 1.81 35.38 6.80
N HIS A 21 2.84 35.97 6.19
CA HIS A 21 3.68 35.27 5.22
C HIS A 21 4.31 34.00 5.80
N ASP A 22 4.80 34.06 7.05
CA ASP A 22 5.39 32.89 7.71
C ASP A 22 4.37 31.78 7.95
N ARG A 23 3.12 32.12 8.31
CA ARG A 23 2.05 31.14 8.44
C ARG A 23 1.72 30.51 7.09
N LEU A 24 1.70 31.28 6.00
CA LEU A 24 1.50 30.75 4.66
C LEU A 24 2.64 29.78 4.26
N LEU A 25 3.90 30.14 4.55
CA LEU A 25 5.05 29.27 4.30
C LEU A 25 4.98 27.98 5.12
N HIS A 26 4.64 28.08 6.41
CA HIS A 26 4.50 26.93 7.29
C HIS A 26 3.37 25.99 6.83
N GLN A 27 2.19 26.54 6.53
CA GLN A 27 1.06 25.74 6.03
C GLN A 27 1.37 25.09 4.69
N ARG A 28 2.08 25.78 3.80
CA ARG A 28 2.56 25.17 2.54
C ARG A 28 3.55 24.04 2.81
N ALA A 29 4.49 24.21 3.75
CA ALA A 29 5.45 23.17 4.10
C ALA A 29 4.75 21.92 4.66
N LEU A 30 3.75 22.10 5.54
CA LEU A 30 2.92 21.01 6.04
C LEU A 30 2.17 20.32 4.89
N ALA A 31 1.50 21.07 4.03
CA ALA A 31 0.76 20.52 2.89
C ALA A 31 1.66 19.72 1.93
N LEU A 32 2.87 20.23 1.64
CA LEU A 32 3.87 19.52 0.84
C LEU A 32 4.37 18.26 1.54
N GLY A 33 4.54 18.29 2.87
CA GLY A 33 4.90 17.11 3.67
C GLY A 33 3.84 16.01 3.63
N HIS A 34 2.56 16.39 3.57
CA HIS A 34 1.43 15.45 3.46
C HIS A 34 1.14 14.98 2.02
N ALA A 35 1.71 15.64 1.00
CA ALA A 35 1.48 15.29 -0.40
C ALA A 35 2.14 13.96 -0.82
N ILE A 36 3.12 13.47 -0.06
CA ILE A 36 3.84 12.23 -0.35
C ILE A 36 3.55 11.20 0.75
N ASN A 37 3.15 10.00 0.34
CA ASN A 37 2.95 8.89 1.27
C ASN A 37 4.28 8.54 1.99
N PRO A 38 4.29 8.35 3.32
CA PRO A 38 5.51 8.01 4.08
C PRO A 38 6.33 6.85 3.51
N SER A 39 5.69 5.81 2.96
CA SER A 39 6.42 4.68 2.35
C SER A 39 7.16 5.11 1.07
N SER A 40 6.52 5.94 0.24
CA SER A 40 7.17 6.56 -0.92
C SER A 40 8.32 7.48 -0.51
N LYS A 41 8.20 8.21 0.62
CA LYS A 41 9.28 9.05 1.13
C LYS A 41 10.52 8.22 1.49
N LEU A 42 10.37 7.10 2.19
CA LEU A 42 11.49 6.22 2.50
C LEU A 42 12.15 5.65 1.25
N SER A 43 11.37 5.18 0.27
CA SER A 43 11.92 4.69 -1.00
C SER A 43 12.68 5.78 -1.76
N TYR A 44 12.22 7.03 -1.69
CA TYR A 44 12.90 8.15 -2.34
C TYR A 44 14.21 8.49 -1.63
N SER A 45 14.22 8.57 -0.30
CA SER A 45 15.43 8.81 0.49
C SER A 45 16.49 7.74 0.26
N SER A 46 16.10 6.46 0.23
CA SER A 46 17.01 5.37 -0.11
C SER A 46 17.59 5.50 -1.53
N ALA A 47 16.76 5.89 -2.51
CA ALA A 47 17.23 6.10 -3.88
C ALA A 47 18.18 7.29 -4.00
N THR A 48 17.93 8.37 -3.26
CA THR A 48 18.78 9.58 -3.22
C THR A 48 20.11 9.29 -2.52
N GLU A 49 20.09 8.57 -1.40
CA GLU A 49 21.32 8.11 -0.71
C GLU A 49 22.18 7.24 -1.63
N SER A 50 21.57 6.30 -2.36
CA SER A 50 22.27 5.46 -3.34
C SER A 50 22.94 6.30 -4.44
N TYR A 51 22.28 7.35 -4.92
CA TYR A 51 22.85 8.27 -5.91
C TYR A 51 23.98 9.13 -5.33
N ILE A 52 23.82 9.67 -4.12
CA ILE A 52 24.86 10.46 -3.45
C ILE A 52 26.10 9.60 -3.23
N GLN A 53 25.93 8.36 -2.77
CA GLN A 53 27.03 7.41 -2.58
C GLN A 53 27.72 7.10 -3.90
N PHE A 54 26.98 6.88 -4.99
CA PHE A 54 27.54 6.74 -6.33
C PHE A 54 28.38 7.97 -6.72
N CYS A 55 27.85 9.18 -6.54
CA CYS A 55 28.60 10.41 -6.85
C CYS A 55 29.89 10.52 -6.03
N GLN A 56 29.83 10.23 -4.72
CA GLN A 56 31.01 10.27 -3.85
C GLN A 56 32.07 9.25 -4.25
N ASN A 57 31.67 7.99 -4.48
CA ASN A 57 32.58 6.92 -4.86
C ASN A 57 33.27 7.15 -6.20
N HIS A 58 32.57 7.78 -7.15
CA HIS A 58 33.07 8.05 -8.49
C HIS A 58 33.55 9.50 -8.69
N GLN A 59 33.61 10.30 -7.62
CA GLN A 59 34.05 11.70 -7.63
C GLN A 59 33.24 12.59 -8.59
N PHE A 60 31.96 12.28 -8.78
CA PHE A 60 31.03 13.13 -9.53
C PHE A 60 30.42 14.21 -8.64
N PRO A 61 30.10 15.39 -9.19
CA PRO A 61 29.25 16.37 -8.50
C PRO A 61 27.89 15.76 -8.14
N ILE A 62 27.33 16.15 -6.99
CA ILE A 62 25.98 15.73 -6.56
C ILE A 62 24.89 16.33 -7.47
N ASN A 63 25.19 17.44 -8.16
CA ASN A 63 24.26 18.07 -9.09
C ASN A 63 23.93 17.14 -10.28
N PRO A 64 22.67 16.69 -10.44
CA PRO A 64 22.32 15.75 -11.49
C PRO A 64 22.37 16.40 -12.87
N THR A 65 23.23 15.84 -13.72
CA THR A 65 23.34 16.15 -15.15
C THR A 65 22.84 14.97 -15.99
N PRO A 66 22.50 15.16 -17.28
CA PRO A 66 22.07 14.05 -18.11
C PRO A 66 23.13 12.94 -18.21
N ASP A 67 24.40 13.34 -18.20
CA ASP A 67 25.55 12.45 -18.23
C ASP A 67 25.66 11.63 -16.94
N THR A 68 25.75 12.30 -15.78
CA THR A 68 25.87 11.63 -14.47
C THR A 68 24.67 10.72 -14.17
N LEU A 69 23.45 11.14 -14.49
CA LEU A 69 22.28 10.26 -14.35
C LEU A 69 22.31 9.07 -15.31
N SER A 70 22.83 9.24 -16.52
CA SER A 70 22.97 8.11 -17.46
C SER A 70 24.01 7.09 -17.01
N LEU A 71 25.13 7.56 -16.45
CA LEU A 71 26.16 6.71 -15.85
C LEU A 71 25.62 5.98 -14.62
N TYR A 72 24.89 6.68 -13.76
CA TYR A 72 24.20 6.07 -12.62
C TYR A 72 23.21 4.98 -13.06
N VAL A 73 22.45 5.22 -14.14
CA VAL A 73 21.54 4.20 -14.69
C VAL A 73 22.30 2.97 -15.14
N ALA A 74 23.38 3.14 -15.91
CA ALA A 74 24.20 2.04 -16.39
C ALA A 74 24.81 1.24 -15.23
N TYR A 75 25.35 1.94 -14.23
CA TYR A 75 25.90 1.37 -13.00
C TYR A 75 24.84 0.57 -12.23
N MET A 76 23.70 1.17 -11.91
CA MET A 76 22.67 0.52 -11.10
C MET A 76 21.98 -0.64 -11.83
N CYS A 77 21.82 -0.56 -13.15
CA CYS A 77 21.24 -1.66 -13.92
C CYS A 77 22.10 -2.93 -13.92
N TYR A 78 23.38 -2.83 -13.54
CA TYR A 78 24.21 -4.01 -13.29
C TYR A 78 23.79 -4.76 -12.02
N TYR A 79 23.35 -4.05 -10.98
CA TYR A 79 23.02 -4.62 -9.67
C TYR A 79 21.53 -4.91 -9.49
N ILE A 80 20.65 -4.10 -10.10
CA ILE A 80 19.20 -4.21 -9.93
C ILE A 80 18.48 -4.11 -11.27
N LYS A 81 17.23 -4.60 -11.30
CA LYS A 81 16.42 -4.60 -12.52
C LYS A 81 16.18 -3.18 -13.04
N PRO A 82 16.27 -2.94 -14.37
CA PRO A 82 16.06 -1.61 -14.95
C PRO A 82 14.72 -0.91 -14.58
N PRO A 83 13.57 -1.61 -14.40
CA PRO A 83 12.37 -0.98 -13.86
C PRO A 83 12.56 -0.37 -12.46
N SER A 84 13.30 -1.04 -11.58
CA SER A 84 13.62 -0.52 -10.25
C SER A 84 14.48 0.74 -10.33
N VAL A 85 15.48 0.76 -11.23
CA VAL A 85 16.29 1.96 -11.49
C VAL A 85 15.43 3.14 -11.96
N SER A 86 14.42 2.88 -12.79
CA SER A 86 13.45 3.92 -13.21
C SER A 86 12.70 4.54 -12.02
N THR A 87 12.36 3.73 -11.01
CA THR A 87 11.74 4.20 -9.76
C THR A 87 12.74 5.03 -8.95
N TYR A 88 14.01 4.60 -8.87
CA TYR A 88 15.06 5.35 -8.18
C TYR A 88 15.25 6.74 -8.80
N LEU A 89 15.34 6.83 -10.12
CA LEU A 89 15.41 8.12 -10.82
C LEU A 89 14.25 9.04 -10.46
N SER A 90 13.05 8.50 -10.29
CA SER A 90 11.87 9.28 -9.90
C SER A 90 11.98 9.80 -8.47
N GLY A 91 12.50 8.97 -7.55
CA GLY A 91 12.76 9.35 -6.17
C GLY A 91 13.83 10.42 -6.04
N ILE A 92 14.99 10.21 -6.67
CA ILE A 92 16.10 11.18 -6.75
C ILE A 92 15.57 12.52 -7.26
N CYS A 93 14.82 12.51 -8.36
CA CYS A 93 14.28 13.74 -8.93
C CYS A 93 13.31 14.46 -8.00
N ASN A 94 12.49 13.71 -7.26
CA ASN A 94 11.52 14.30 -6.35
C ASN A 94 12.18 14.94 -5.13
N GLU A 95 13.19 14.28 -4.56
CA GLU A 95 13.87 14.73 -3.34
C GLU A 95 14.89 15.84 -3.59
N LEU A 96 15.58 15.81 -4.73
CA LEU A 96 16.56 16.82 -5.09
C LEU A 96 15.93 18.04 -5.80
N LYS A 97 14.64 17.99 -6.16
CA LYS A 97 13.90 19.10 -6.78
C LYS A 97 14.02 20.45 -6.06
N PRO A 98 13.97 20.54 -4.71
CA PRO A 98 14.10 21.81 -4.01
C PRO A 98 15.46 22.49 -4.23
N PHE A 99 16.50 21.72 -4.57
CA PHE A 99 17.85 22.21 -4.78
C PHE A 99 18.18 22.41 -6.26
N TYR A 100 17.57 21.61 -7.16
CA TYR A 100 17.85 21.62 -8.60
C TYR A 100 16.56 21.70 -9.42
N HIS A 101 16.20 22.91 -9.84
CA HIS A 101 14.94 23.19 -10.53
C HIS A 101 14.75 22.44 -11.87
N ASN A 102 15.85 22.16 -12.58
CA ASN A 102 15.81 21.52 -13.91
C ASN A 102 15.88 19.99 -13.86
N ILE A 103 15.87 19.38 -12.66
CA ILE A 103 16.14 17.94 -12.49
C ILE A 103 15.16 17.03 -13.27
N HIS A 104 13.89 17.44 -13.41
CA HIS A 104 12.92 16.68 -14.20
C HIS A 104 13.23 16.71 -15.70
N GLN A 105 13.79 17.80 -16.21
CA GLN A 105 14.27 17.91 -17.60
C GLN A 105 15.51 17.04 -17.78
N THR A 106 16.45 17.08 -16.83
CA THR A 106 17.64 16.22 -16.79
C THR A 106 17.26 14.74 -16.86
N ARG A 107 16.31 14.29 -16.04
CA ARG A 107 15.80 12.90 -16.06
C ARG A 107 15.16 12.51 -17.38
N SER A 108 14.48 13.46 -18.02
CA SER A 108 13.75 13.23 -19.27
C SER A 108 14.63 13.39 -20.51
N HIS A 109 15.90 13.78 -20.32
CA HIS A 109 16.88 13.94 -21.39
C HIS A 109 17.07 12.64 -22.18
N PHE A 110 17.31 12.76 -23.49
CA PHE A 110 17.40 11.61 -24.38
C PHE A 110 18.47 10.61 -23.92
N LEU A 111 19.61 11.10 -23.43
CA LEU A 111 20.71 10.26 -22.94
C LEU A 111 20.26 9.30 -21.84
N VAL A 112 19.66 9.83 -20.76
CA VAL A 112 19.14 9.01 -19.64
C VAL A 112 18.09 8.00 -20.11
N ARG A 113 17.14 8.44 -20.96
CA ARG A 113 16.07 7.58 -21.47
C ARG A 113 16.61 6.47 -22.37
N HIS A 114 17.55 6.78 -23.25
CA HIS A 114 18.16 5.81 -24.16
C HIS A 114 19.05 4.83 -23.42
N THR A 115 19.82 5.27 -22.42
CA THR A 115 20.60 4.38 -21.56
C THR A 115 19.68 3.41 -20.81
N LEU A 116 18.61 3.90 -20.20
CA LEU A 116 17.63 3.03 -19.52
C LEU A 116 16.96 2.04 -20.49
N LYS A 117 16.63 2.48 -21.71
CA LYS A 117 16.09 1.61 -22.77
C LYS A 117 17.12 0.55 -23.20
N GLY A 118 18.40 0.93 -23.29
CA GLY A 118 19.51 0.02 -23.58
C GLY A 118 19.68 -1.02 -22.49
N CYS A 119 19.74 -0.61 -21.22
CA CYS A 119 19.82 -1.50 -20.07
C CYS A 119 18.64 -2.47 -19.99
N ARG A 120 17.41 -2.03 -20.31
CA ARG A 120 16.25 -2.93 -20.42
C ARG A 120 16.41 -4.02 -21.46
N LYS A 121 17.15 -3.77 -22.55
CA LYS A 121 17.44 -4.77 -23.58
C LYS A 121 18.62 -5.66 -23.20
N LEU A 122 19.65 -5.09 -22.58
CA LEU A 122 20.85 -5.81 -22.16
C LEU A 122 20.57 -6.77 -20.99
N HIS A 123 19.75 -6.35 -20.04
CA HIS A 123 19.41 -7.11 -18.83
C HIS A 123 18.00 -7.71 -18.91
N GLN A 124 17.60 -8.17 -20.11
CA GLN A 124 16.38 -8.95 -20.25
C GLN A 124 16.56 -10.27 -19.48
N HIS A 125 15.86 -10.37 -18.36
CA HIS A 125 15.66 -11.63 -17.67
C HIS A 125 14.22 -12.06 -17.86
N GLU A 126 13.99 -13.36 -17.97
CA GLU A 126 12.64 -13.92 -17.89
C GLU A 126 11.98 -13.42 -16.60
N THR A 127 10.78 -12.87 -16.74
CA THR A 127 10.01 -12.44 -15.58
C THR A 127 9.52 -13.69 -14.86
N TRP A 128 10.25 -14.13 -13.83
CA TRP A 128 9.73 -15.10 -12.87
C TRP A 128 8.50 -14.48 -12.20
N GLN A 129 7.33 -14.86 -12.67
CA GLN A 129 6.05 -14.50 -12.06
C GLN A 129 5.72 -15.58 -11.04
N LYS A 130 5.36 -15.18 -9.82
CA LYS A 130 4.73 -16.10 -8.87
C LYS A 130 3.40 -16.56 -9.49
N HIS A 131 3.05 -17.82 -9.30
CA HIS A 131 1.75 -18.34 -9.69
C HIS A 131 0.64 -17.50 -9.02
N ALA A 132 -0.45 -17.25 -9.73
CA ALA A 132 -1.60 -16.57 -9.16
C ALA A 132 -2.29 -17.51 -8.17
N LEU A 133 -2.78 -17.01 -7.05
CA LEU A 133 -3.60 -17.83 -6.16
C LEU A 133 -4.85 -18.29 -6.92
N GLU A 134 -5.16 -19.58 -6.89
CA GLU A 134 -6.36 -20.16 -7.50
C GLU A 134 -7.42 -20.52 -6.45
N GLN A 135 -8.65 -20.76 -6.90
CA GLN A 135 -9.76 -21.09 -5.99
C GLN A 135 -9.53 -22.45 -5.32
N GLU A 136 -8.95 -23.40 -6.04
CA GLU A 136 -8.58 -24.72 -5.55
C GLU A 136 -7.62 -24.61 -4.37
N GLU A 137 -6.61 -23.74 -4.46
CA GLU A 137 -5.65 -23.50 -3.38
C GLU A 137 -6.33 -22.95 -2.11
N LEU A 138 -7.38 -22.14 -2.25
CA LEU A 138 -8.17 -21.67 -1.10
C LEU A 138 -8.95 -22.79 -0.45
N SER A 139 -9.66 -23.60 -1.24
CA SER A 139 -10.45 -24.71 -0.72
C SER A 139 -9.56 -25.74 -0.03
N GLU A 140 -8.33 -25.94 -0.53
CA GLU A 140 -7.36 -26.79 0.14
C GLU A 140 -6.88 -26.19 1.47
N VAL A 141 -6.50 -24.90 1.51
CA VAL A 141 -6.09 -24.22 2.74
C VAL A 141 -7.23 -24.22 3.78
N TYR A 142 -8.46 -24.04 3.32
CA TYR A 142 -9.65 -24.18 4.16
C TYR A 142 -9.76 -25.60 4.71
N SER A 143 -9.62 -26.62 3.88
CA SER A 143 -9.71 -28.03 4.31
C SER A 143 -8.67 -28.38 5.40
N ASP A 144 -7.48 -27.79 5.32
CA ASP A 144 -6.42 -28.00 6.30
C ASP A 144 -6.71 -27.32 7.65
N LEU A 145 -7.40 -26.17 7.63
CA LEU A 145 -7.60 -25.32 8.80
C LEU A 145 -9.04 -25.33 9.36
N CYS A 146 -10.02 -25.90 8.66
CA CYS A 146 -11.43 -25.81 9.02
C CYS A 146 -11.79 -26.45 10.38
N GLN A 147 -10.93 -27.35 10.88
CA GLN A 147 -11.08 -27.99 12.20
C GLN A 147 -10.19 -27.34 13.28
N SER A 148 -9.43 -26.30 12.94
CA SER A 148 -8.55 -25.63 13.89
C SER A 148 -9.35 -24.94 14.99
N LYS A 149 -8.81 -24.99 16.21
CA LYS A 149 -9.31 -24.25 17.38
C LYS A 149 -8.53 -22.96 17.63
N SER A 150 -7.49 -22.70 16.83
CA SER A 150 -6.65 -21.52 16.92
C SER A 150 -7.40 -20.30 16.39
N HIS A 151 -7.42 -19.23 17.19
CA HIS A 151 -7.96 -17.94 16.76
C HIS A 151 -7.19 -17.39 15.55
N ASP A 152 -5.87 -17.51 15.57
CA ASP A 152 -5.00 -16.95 14.54
C ASP A 152 -5.14 -17.69 13.19
N ASP A 153 -5.55 -18.96 13.21
CA ASP A 153 -5.83 -19.74 11.99
C ASP A 153 -7.14 -19.26 11.34
N TRP A 154 -8.17 -18.99 12.16
CA TRP A 154 -9.42 -18.40 11.67
C TRP A 154 -9.22 -16.96 11.18
N LEU A 155 -8.37 -16.17 11.85
CA LEU A 155 -7.95 -14.85 11.39
C LEU A 155 -7.27 -14.94 10.02
N PHE A 156 -6.33 -15.89 9.86
CA PHE A 156 -5.63 -16.11 8.60
C PHE A 156 -6.60 -16.48 7.47
N LEU A 157 -7.49 -17.47 7.70
CA LEU A 157 -8.52 -17.85 6.73
C LEU A 157 -9.43 -16.69 6.36
N ALA A 158 -9.92 -15.92 7.34
CA ALA A 158 -10.78 -14.77 7.09
C ALA A 158 -10.09 -13.71 6.22
N ILE A 159 -8.83 -13.38 6.51
CA ILE A 159 -8.05 -12.43 5.70
C ILE A 159 -7.80 -12.99 4.30
N LEU A 160 -7.41 -14.26 4.18
CA LEU A 160 -7.13 -14.90 2.90
C LEU A 160 -8.37 -14.91 2.01
N SER A 161 -9.51 -15.43 2.50
CA SER A 161 -10.77 -15.50 1.74
C SER A 161 -11.28 -14.12 1.32
N ILE A 162 -11.28 -13.14 2.23
CA ILE A 162 -11.69 -11.76 1.89
C ILE A 162 -10.74 -11.14 0.87
N SER A 163 -9.43 -11.27 1.08
CA SER A 163 -8.44 -10.67 0.19
C SER A 163 -8.54 -11.21 -1.23
N PHE A 164 -8.81 -12.50 -1.37
CA PHE A 164 -9.00 -13.14 -2.66
C PHE A 164 -10.29 -12.69 -3.35
N LEU A 165 -11.43 -12.83 -2.67
CA LEU A 165 -12.75 -12.58 -3.26
C LEU A 165 -12.99 -11.10 -3.59
N ALA A 166 -12.52 -10.20 -2.73
CA ALA A 166 -12.62 -8.76 -2.98
C ALA A 166 -11.42 -8.19 -3.76
N ILE A 167 -10.47 -9.04 -4.19
CA ILE A 167 -9.25 -8.66 -4.93
C ILE A 167 -8.50 -7.54 -4.20
N MET A 168 -8.38 -7.68 -2.88
CA MET A 168 -7.79 -6.66 -2.02
C MET A 168 -6.29 -6.86 -1.91
N HIS A 169 -5.58 -5.75 -1.79
CA HIS A 169 -4.18 -5.82 -1.43
C HIS A 169 -4.04 -6.16 0.05
N LEU A 170 -3.15 -7.10 0.39
CA LEU A 170 -2.88 -7.47 1.78
C LEU A 170 -2.61 -6.26 2.69
N GLY A 171 -1.89 -5.25 2.17
CA GLY A 171 -1.61 -4.01 2.91
C GLY A 171 -2.81 -3.10 3.21
N GLU A 172 -4.02 -3.47 2.80
CA GLU A 172 -5.29 -2.83 3.20
C GLU A 172 -5.93 -3.52 4.41
N LEU A 173 -5.58 -4.79 4.67
CA LEU A 173 -6.15 -5.61 5.73
C LEU A 173 -5.21 -5.70 6.94
N VAL A 174 -3.90 -5.64 6.72
CA VAL A 174 -2.88 -5.88 7.76
C VAL A 174 -1.89 -4.72 7.88
N TRP A 175 -1.16 -4.67 8.98
CA TRP A 175 -0.08 -3.71 9.18
C TRP A 175 1.09 -3.95 8.22
N PRO A 176 1.75 -2.88 7.74
CA PRO A 176 3.08 -3.02 7.15
C PRO A 176 4.07 -3.43 8.25
N ASP A 177 5.13 -4.14 7.88
CA ASP A 177 6.11 -4.65 8.86
C ASP A 177 6.87 -3.52 9.58
N SER A 178 7.00 -2.36 8.92
CA SER A 178 7.62 -1.19 9.53
C SER A 178 6.63 -0.44 10.43
N THR A 179 6.90 -0.45 11.74
CA THR A 179 6.10 0.25 12.77
C THR A 179 6.00 1.76 12.53
N ALA A 180 7.00 2.36 11.88
CA ALA A 180 7.00 3.79 11.50
C ALA A 180 5.86 4.16 10.52
N HIS A 181 5.20 3.17 9.92
CA HIS A 181 4.09 3.35 8.99
C HIS A 181 2.73 2.95 9.56
N HIS A 182 2.68 2.54 10.83
CA HIS A 182 1.44 2.21 11.51
C HIS A 182 0.63 3.49 11.73
N LYS A 183 -0.57 3.54 11.16
CA LYS A 183 -1.53 4.65 11.27
C LYS A 183 -2.91 4.10 11.53
N LEU A 184 -3.43 4.29 12.74
CA LEU A 184 -4.74 3.73 13.15
C LEU A 184 -5.89 4.16 12.22
N GLN A 185 -5.77 5.33 11.59
CA GLN A 185 -6.71 5.81 10.58
C GLN A 185 -6.80 4.92 9.34
N LYS A 186 -5.84 4.02 9.12
CA LYS A 186 -5.84 3.06 8.00
C LYS A 186 -6.39 1.69 8.39
N VAL A 187 -6.68 1.47 9.66
CA VAL A 187 -7.13 0.18 10.17
C VAL A 187 -8.63 0.04 9.92
N THR A 188 -9.03 -1.10 9.37
CA THR A 188 -10.43 -1.45 9.17
C THR A 188 -11.11 -1.62 10.52
N MET A 189 -12.12 -0.78 10.76
CA MET A 189 -12.86 -0.76 12.02
C MET A 189 -13.94 -1.84 12.01
N ARG A 190 -14.10 -2.52 13.13
CA ARG A 190 -15.14 -3.54 13.31
C ARG A 190 -16.54 -2.96 13.22
N SER A 191 -16.73 -1.71 13.63
CA SER A 191 -18.02 -1.02 13.60
C SER A 191 -18.57 -0.78 12.20
N THR A 192 -17.75 -0.91 11.15
CA THR A 192 -18.21 -0.77 9.75
C THR A 192 -18.67 -2.09 9.15
N LEU A 193 -18.43 -3.21 9.85
CA LEU A 193 -18.83 -4.54 9.41
C LEU A 193 -20.34 -4.73 9.59
N SER A 194 -21.00 -5.17 8.53
CA SER A 194 -22.37 -5.67 8.55
C SER A 194 -22.42 -7.03 7.86
N ILE A 195 -22.96 -8.03 8.54
CA ILE A 195 -23.14 -9.38 8.01
C ILE A 195 -24.63 -9.69 7.98
N THR A 196 -25.07 -10.21 6.84
CA THR A 196 -26.38 -10.85 6.65
C THR A 196 -26.14 -12.27 6.14
N ASP A 197 -27.19 -13.09 6.06
CA ASP A 197 -27.07 -14.50 5.66
C ASP A 197 -26.39 -14.70 4.29
N ASN A 198 -26.47 -13.71 3.40
CA ASN A 198 -25.96 -13.81 2.03
C ASN A 198 -24.86 -12.80 1.70
N VAL A 199 -24.60 -11.83 2.58
CA VAL A 199 -23.72 -10.70 2.26
C VAL A 199 -22.92 -10.26 3.48
N LEU A 200 -21.61 -10.14 3.28
CA LEU A 200 -20.68 -9.49 4.19
C LEU A 200 -20.23 -8.15 3.59
N GLU A 201 -20.36 -7.07 4.36
CA GLU A 201 -19.92 -5.75 3.95
C GLU A 201 -19.10 -5.07 5.04
N PHE A 202 -18.07 -4.31 4.65
CA PHE A 202 -17.35 -3.41 5.56
C PHE A 202 -16.74 -2.24 4.80
N SER A 203 -16.33 -1.20 5.51
CA SER A 203 -15.69 -0.02 4.92
C SER A 203 -14.21 0.03 5.22
N LEU A 204 -13.41 0.15 4.15
CA LEU A 204 -12.02 0.54 4.22
C LEU A 204 -11.90 2.04 4.42
N PRO A 205 -11.11 2.50 5.41
CA PRO A 205 -10.97 3.92 5.66
C PRO A 205 -10.17 4.63 4.56
N THR A 206 -9.21 3.96 3.92
CA THR A 206 -8.37 4.53 2.85
C THR A 206 -7.84 3.43 1.94
N HIS A 207 -7.66 3.72 0.65
CA HIS A 207 -6.87 2.88 -0.28
C HIS A 207 -5.76 3.72 -0.96
N LYS A 208 -4.72 3.07 -1.50
CA LYS A 208 -3.56 3.70 -2.15
C LYS A 208 -3.92 4.63 -3.32
N ALA A 209 -5.02 4.38 -4.03
CA ALA A 209 -5.51 5.24 -5.12
C ALA A 209 -6.55 6.28 -4.68
N ASP A 210 -6.98 6.24 -3.41
CA ASP A 210 -7.96 7.18 -2.87
C ASP A 210 -7.27 8.51 -2.54
N LYS A 211 -7.43 9.47 -3.46
CA LYS A 211 -6.86 10.82 -3.33
C LYS A 211 -7.65 11.69 -2.35
N HIS A 212 -8.90 11.35 -2.08
CA HIS A 212 -9.84 12.19 -1.33
C HIS A 212 -10.13 11.65 0.07
N PHE A 213 -9.65 10.43 0.39
CA PHE A 213 -9.92 9.75 1.65
C PHE A 213 -11.41 9.47 1.87
N ASP A 214 -12.13 9.20 0.77
CA ASP A 214 -13.56 8.86 0.80
C ASP A 214 -13.78 7.39 1.24
N GLY A 215 -12.71 6.59 1.29
CA GLY A 215 -12.75 5.18 1.64
C GLY A 215 -13.31 4.31 0.51
N ASN A 216 -13.50 3.02 0.80
CA ASN A 216 -14.17 2.10 -0.12
C ASN A 216 -15.06 1.14 0.66
N LYS A 217 -16.24 0.80 0.11
CA LYS A 217 -17.12 -0.21 0.69
C LYS A 217 -16.88 -1.53 -0.01
N ILE A 218 -16.43 -2.51 0.77
CA ILE A 218 -16.25 -3.90 0.32
C ILE A 218 -17.55 -4.64 0.57
N ARG A 219 -17.99 -5.40 -0.43
CA ARG A 219 -19.18 -6.27 -0.39
C ARG A 219 -18.79 -7.61 -0.98
N ILE A 220 -18.97 -8.66 -0.19
CA ILE A 220 -18.72 -10.05 -0.57
C ILE A 220 -20.03 -10.80 -0.39
N GLU A 221 -20.39 -11.58 -1.40
CA GLU A 221 -21.59 -12.41 -1.39
C GLU A 221 -21.22 -13.84 -0.97
N SER A 222 -22.18 -14.53 -0.37
CA SER A 222 -22.06 -15.96 -0.07
C SER A 222 -21.78 -16.73 -1.36
N THR A 223 -20.84 -17.66 -1.29
CA THR A 223 -20.52 -18.59 -2.37
C THR A 223 -21.40 -19.84 -2.30
N GLY A 224 -21.98 -20.14 -1.14
CA GLY A 224 -22.78 -21.34 -0.91
C GLY A 224 -21.97 -22.64 -0.99
N THR A 225 -20.65 -22.53 -0.85
CA THR A 225 -19.68 -23.64 -0.84
C THR A 225 -19.22 -23.93 0.59
N ASP A 226 -18.55 -25.05 0.83
CA ASP A 226 -18.08 -25.41 2.18
C ASP A 226 -17.05 -24.40 2.75
N ASP A 227 -16.33 -23.70 1.88
CA ASP A 227 -15.37 -22.63 2.17
C ASP A 227 -15.99 -21.22 2.10
N ASP A 228 -17.28 -21.11 2.41
CA ASP A 228 -18.02 -19.85 2.33
C ASP A 228 -17.36 -18.75 3.19
N PRO A 229 -17.08 -17.56 2.60
CA PRO A 229 -16.37 -16.49 3.29
C PRO A 229 -17.16 -15.92 4.48
N ILE A 230 -18.49 -15.95 4.43
CA ILE A 230 -19.34 -15.46 5.52
C ILE A 230 -19.22 -16.40 6.70
N GLU A 231 -19.27 -17.71 6.48
CA GLU A 231 -19.10 -18.69 7.56
C GLU A 231 -17.72 -18.61 8.21
N ILE A 232 -16.66 -18.50 7.38
CA ILE A 232 -15.28 -18.35 7.85
C ILE A 232 -15.16 -17.10 8.74
N VAL A 233 -15.69 -15.96 8.29
CA VAL A 233 -15.62 -14.71 9.04
C VAL A 233 -16.47 -14.76 10.31
N CYS A 234 -17.65 -15.39 10.27
CA CYS A 234 -18.47 -15.60 11.46
C CYS A 234 -17.72 -16.41 12.52
N LYS A 235 -17.07 -17.52 12.16
CA LYS A 235 -16.24 -18.33 13.08
C LYS A 235 -15.10 -17.51 13.68
N TYR A 236 -14.40 -16.73 12.85
CA TYR A 236 -13.38 -15.79 13.33
C TYR A 236 -13.96 -14.77 14.33
N LEU A 237 -15.12 -14.17 14.03
CA LEU A 237 -15.74 -13.15 14.88
C LEU A 237 -16.27 -13.71 16.20
N GLU A 238 -16.77 -14.95 16.21
CA GLU A 238 -17.16 -15.65 17.43
C GLU A 238 -15.94 -15.84 18.34
N SER A 239 -14.83 -16.31 17.78
CA SER A 239 -13.55 -16.43 18.50
C SER A 239 -13.05 -15.06 18.99
N CYS A 240 -13.10 -14.04 18.13
CA CYS A 240 -12.72 -12.67 18.46
C CYS A 240 -13.58 -12.08 19.57
N ASN A 241 -14.89 -12.30 19.56
CA ASN A 241 -15.82 -11.86 20.61
C ASN A 241 -15.55 -12.51 21.95
N HIS A 242 -15.14 -13.78 21.94
CA HIS A 242 -14.80 -14.49 23.16
C HIS A 242 -13.54 -13.92 23.81
N LEU A 243 -12.52 -13.59 23.02
CA LEU A 243 -11.26 -13.02 23.51
C LEU A 243 -11.37 -11.53 23.83
N PHE A 244 -12.03 -10.76 22.95
CA PHE A 244 -12.07 -9.30 22.99
C PHE A 244 -13.47 -8.74 22.65
N PRO A 245 -14.41 -8.73 23.61
CA PRO A 245 -15.78 -8.28 23.37
C PRO A 245 -15.90 -6.84 22.83
N ALA A 246 -14.95 -5.96 23.18
CA ALA A 246 -14.97 -4.53 22.82
C ALA A 246 -13.84 -4.12 21.87
N HIS A 247 -13.27 -5.06 21.12
CA HIS A 247 -12.18 -4.74 20.20
C HIS A 247 -12.65 -3.83 19.04
N LEU A 248 -11.89 -2.76 18.78
CA LEU A 248 -12.24 -1.78 17.76
C LEU A 248 -11.87 -2.24 16.35
N ASN A 249 -10.75 -2.97 16.21
CA ASN A 249 -10.24 -3.37 14.90
C ASN A 249 -10.92 -4.65 14.45
N LEU A 250 -11.22 -4.73 13.15
CA LEU A 250 -11.83 -5.91 12.56
C LEU A 250 -10.88 -7.12 12.59
N TRP A 251 -9.59 -6.89 12.32
CA TRP A 251 -8.54 -7.91 12.29
C TRP A 251 -7.66 -7.80 13.53
N ALA A 252 -7.60 -8.86 14.33
CA ALA A 252 -6.82 -8.90 15.55
C ALA A 252 -6.31 -10.33 15.79
N HIS A 253 -5.08 -10.43 16.28
CA HIS A 253 -4.50 -11.65 16.82
C HIS A 253 -5.13 -12.04 18.15
N SER A 254 -4.78 -13.25 18.58
CA SER A 254 -5.12 -13.77 19.91
C SER A 254 -4.60 -12.92 21.08
N ASP A 255 -3.61 -12.04 20.84
CA ASP A 255 -3.08 -11.06 21.80
C ASP A 255 -3.66 -9.64 21.63
N GLY A 256 -4.57 -9.44 20.67
CA GLY A 256 -5.20 -8.15 20.36
C GLY A 256 -4.38 -7.25 19.43
N SER A 257 -3.18 -7.66 19.02
CA SER A 257 -2.40 -6.93 18.03
C SER A 257 -2.99 -7.10 16.63
N ILE A 258 -2.77 -6.13 15.74
CA ILE A 258 -3.22 -6.23 14.34
C ILE A 258 -2.17 -7.05 13.57
N PRO A 259 -2.57 -8.00 12.70
CA PRO A 259 -1.65 -8.81 11.92
C PRO A 259 -0.70 -7.99 11.06
N THR A 260 0.47 -8.54 10.76
CA THR A 260 1.48 -7.94 9.89
C THR A 260 1.58 -8.69 8.55
N GLN A 261 2.11 -8.02 7.52
CA GLN A 261 2.35 -8.66 6.22
C GLN A 261 3.29 -9.87 6.35
N ASN A 262 4.38 -9.71 7.09
CA ASN A 262 5.34 -10.78 7.30
C ASN A 262 4.72 -11.98 8.04
N TRP A 263 3.88 -11.75 9.05
CA TRP A 263 3.16 -12.84 9.71
C TRP A 263 2.28 -13.63 8.72
N PHE A 264 1.48 -12.92 7.92
CA PHE A 264 0.57 -13.56 6.96
C PHE A 264 1.34 -14.40 5.94
N ILE A 265 2.45 -13.87 5.41
CA ILE A 265 3.31 -14.59 4.46
C ILE A 265 3.94 -15.82 5.12
N GLN A 266 4.41 -15.72 6.36
CA GLN A 266 4.99 -16.86 7.07
C GLN A 266 3.97 -17.98 7.30
N VAL A 267 2.73 -17.65 7.65
CA VAL A 267 1.65 -18.65 7.82
C VAL A 267 1.32 -19.30 6.47
N TYR A 268 1.17 -18.49 5.42
CA TYR A 268 0.90 -18.99 4.07
C TYR A 268 2.00 -19.93 3.58
N ASP A 269 3.27 -19.51 3.65
CA ASP A 269 4.41 -20.30 3.22
C ASP A 269 4.53 -21.61 4.03
N ALA A 270 4.26 -21.59 5.34
CA ALA A 270 4.28 -22.79 6.17
C ALA A 270 3.23 -23.83 5.70
N ILE A 271 2.04 -23.38 5.29
CA ILE A 271 0.98 -24.25 4.78
C ILE A 271 1.32 -24.75 3.37
N SER A 272 1.85 -23.88 2.51
CA SER A 272 2.26 -24.25 1.14
C SER A 272 3.48 -25.19 1.11
N HIS A 273 4.44 -25.02 2.01
CA HIS A 273 5.62 -25.89 2.11
C HIS A 273 5.30 -27.32 2.58
N LEU A 274 4.22 -27.51 3.34
CA LEU A 274 3.74 -28.86 3.67
C LEU A 274 3.26 -29.64 2.44
N LYS A 275 3.01 -28.96 1.31
CA LYS A 275 2.45 -29.54 0.08
C LYS A 275 3.46 -29.73 -1.05
N SER A 276 4.59 -29.04 -1.01
CA SER A 276 5.67 -29.21 -1.99
C SER A 276 6.79 -30.06 -1.40
N PRO A 277 6.87 -31.39 -1.67
CA PRO A 277 8.17 -32.04 -1.60
C PRO A 277 9.04 -31.30 -2.62
N VAL A 278 10.13 -30.70 -2.13
CA VAL A 278 11.17 -30.13 -2.98
C VAL A 278 11.71 -31.28 -3.83
N THR A 279 11.12 -31.47 -5.02
CA THR A 279 11.73 -32.29 -6.05
C THR A 279 12.89 -31.46 -6.60
N LEU A 280 14.09 -31.78 -6.11
CA LEU A 280 15.36 -31.32 -6.65
C LEU A 280 15.47 -31.61 -8.15
#